data_AF-A0A0B2V352-F1
#
_entry.id   AF-A0A0B2V352-F1
#
_cell.length_a   1.000
_cell.length_b   1.000
_cell.length_c   1.000
_cell.angle_alpha   90.00
_cell.angle_beta   90.00
_cell.angle_gamma   90.00
#
_symmetry.space_group_name_H-M   'P 1'
#
loop_
_entity.id
_entity.type
_entity.pdbx_description
1 polymer ?
#
loop_
_entity_poly.entity_id
_entity_poly.type
_entity_poly.pdbx_seq_one_letter_code
_entity_poly.pdbx_strand_id
1 'polypeptide(L)'
;VVPTREQLKLAVASCGDSVLPEVLKRALSSRQLDTLLECVYELSIEKVHFRLSAAIVEHLKGEFALLGENTVLGYVQSWIAALRSSKRWLKSCCVLVDCVVRSVNLLQKSRLKEKLKVELPALHAEALSLGSFGAAILISRCFFHVLAVEASYEHDVDFGCLERCWDRILDNEASRKSPTVLLCSFLLATMLSLDGNAHMEAVVENEEEICTCEMTEDQHHTLFCPKMQFFSLLLANIRTVFANCSSSQSVVLMRALVNFYSERGSLFPDLFKQSVQEARSIEPLKVTCSFVDFGIWLSKISAMLADECNNDREVVSSSVSELVVFICIVQTVHNSAES
;
A
#
# COMPACT_ATOMS: atom_id res chain seq x y z
N VAL A 1 -1.81 7.82 35.27
CA VAL A 1 -3.17 7.26 35.40
C VAL A 1 -3.48 6.43 34.17
N VAL A 2 -3.80 5.16 34.38
CA VAL A 2 -4.17 4.21 33.33
C VAL A 2 -5.59 4.55 32.81
N PRO A 3 -5.81 4.68 31.50
CA PRO A 3 -7.15 4.87 30.91
C PRO A 3 -8.16 3.77 31.27
N THR A 4 -9.43 4.14 31.45
CA THR A 4 -10.54 3.18 31.56
C THR A 4 -11.00 2.71 30.18
N ARG A 5 -11.66 1.54 30.09
CA ARG A 5 -12.21 1.00 28.83
C ARG A 5 -13.16 1.98 28.14
N GLU A 6 -14.02 2.68 28.89
CA GLU A 6 -14.90 3.71 28.32
C GLU A 6 -14.13 4.93 27.76
N GLN A 7 -13.07 5.36 28.45
CA GLN A 7 -12.19 6.43 27.94
C GLN A 7 -11.49 5.99 26.64
N LEU A 8 -11.10 4.73 26.53
CA LEU A 8 -10.51 4.16 25.32
C LEU A 8 -11.53 4.03 24.19
N LYS A 9 -12.71 3.47 24.46
CA LYS A 9 -13.78 3.35 23.46
C LYS A 9 -14.21 4.71 22.91
N LEU A 10 -14.33 5.73 23.75
CA LEU A 10 -14.62 7.10 23.32
C LEU A 10 -13.47 7.73 22.52
N ALA A 11 -12.21 7.51 22.93
CA ALA A 11 -11.05 8.04 22.22
C ALA A 11 -10.80 7.35 20.86
N VAL A 12 -10.99 6.03 20.76
CA VAL A 12 -10.96 5.29 19.49
C VAL A 12 -12.09 5.79 18.57
N ALA A 13 -13.29 5.99 19.11
CA ALA A 13 -14.46 6.46 18.34
C ALA A 13 -14.39 7.92 17.87
N SER A 14 -13.44 8.72 18.37
CA SER A 14 -13.26 10.14 18.03
C SER A 14 -11.87 10.50 17.49
N CYS A 15 -11.01 9.50 17.24
CA CYS A 15 -9.67 9.70 16.70
C CYS A 15 -9.72 10.09 15.22
N GLY A 16 -9.19 11.27 14.88
CA GLY A 16 -8.91 11.64 13.49
C GLY A 16 -7.70 10.88 12.90
N ASP A 17 -7.48 11.00 11.59
CA ASP A 17 -6.40 10.28 10.88
C ASP A 17 -4.99 10.82 11.19
N SER A 18 -4.84 12.07 11.66
CA SER A 18 -3.54 12.76 11.69
C SER A 18 -2.76 12.67 13.01
N VAL A 19 -3.43 12.57 14.17
CA VAL A 19 -2.78 12.65 15.50
C VAL A 19 -3.43 11.69 16.47
N LEU A 20 -2.62 10.84 17.12
CA LEU A 20 -3.11 9.92 18.14
C LEU A 20 -3.40 10.65 19.48
N PRO A 21 -4.62 10.56 20.05
CA PRO A 21 -4.93 11.18 21.34
C PRO A 21 -4.08 10.68 22.51
N GLU A 22 -3.80 11.57 23.47
CA GLU A 22 -3.05 11.27 24.70
C GLU A 22 -3.69 10.19 25.59
N VAL A 23 -4.96 9.85 25.37
CA VAL A 23 -5.62 8.71 26.03
C VAL A 23 -5.14 7.39 25.42
N LEU A 24 -5.05 7.30 24.09
CA LEU A 24 -4.61 6.09 23.39
C LEU A 24 -3.10 5.87 23.54
N LYS A 25 -2.29 6.93 23.42
CA LYS A 25 -0.84 6.86 23.71
C LYS A 25 -0.56 6.27 25.10
N ARG A 26 -1.29 6.73 26.13
CA ARG A 26 -1.15 6.23 27.50
C ARG A 26 -1.62 4.80 27.69
N ALA A 27 -2.59 4.31 26.92
CA ALA A 27 -3.00 2.91 26.96
C ALA A 27 -1.94 1.99 26.36
N LEU A 28 -1.38 2.35 25.20
CA LEU A 28 -0.27 1.61 24.59
C LEU A 28 0.94 1.56 25.53
N SER A 29 1.38 2.70 26.08
CA SER A 29 2.46 2.72 27.08
C SER A 29 2.13 1.99 28.39
N SER A 30 0.84 1.74 28.67
CA SER A 30 0.36 0.96 29.83
C SER A 30 0.05 -0.50 29.47
N ARG A 31 0.42 -0.97 28.27
CA ARG A 31 0.20 -2.33 27.74
C ARG A 31 -1.29 -2.74 27.64
N GLN A 32 -2.20 -1.80 27.47
CA GLN A 32 -3.64 -2.06 27.28
C GLN A 32 -4.00 -2.40 25.82
N LEU A 33 -3.14 -3.15 25.12
CA LEU A 33 -3.32 -3.46 23.70
C LEU A 33 -4.60 -4.27 23.47
N ASP A 34 -4.82 -5.34 24.24
CA ASP A 34 -6.03 -6.16 24.16
C ASP A 34 -7.31 -5.30 24.31
N THR A 35 -7.38 -4.46 25.34
CA THR A 35 -8.54 -3.59 25.60
C THR A 35 -8.77 -2.56 24.48
N LEU A 36 -7.71 -2.06 23.84
CA LEU A 36 -7.83 -1.17 22.68
C LEU A 36 -8.41 -1.94 21.47
N LEU A 37 -7.94 -3.16 21.22
CA LEU A 37 -8.41 -4.02 20.13
C LEU A 37 -9.86 -4.49 20.36
N GLU A 38 -10.25 -4.79 21.60
CA GLU A 38 -11.63 -5.03 22.02
C GLU A 38 -12.53 -3.82 21.69
N CYS A 39 -12.11 -2.60 22.07
CA CYS A 39 -12.85 -1.38 21.74
C CYS A 39 -12.98 -1.15 20.23
N VAL A 40 -11.93 -1.41 19.43
CA VAL A 40 -11.99 -1.35 17.96
C VAL A 40 -12.97 -2.37 17.39
N TYR A 41 -12.98 -3.60 17.92
CA TYR A 41 -13.90 -4.66 17.51
C TYR A 41 -15.36 -4.32 17.84
N GLU A 42 -15.64 -3.90 19.09
CA GLU A 42 -16.98 -3.47 19.52
C GLU A 42 -17.52 -2.33 18.66
N LEU A 43 -16.73 -1.26 18.45
CA LEU A 43 -17.14 -0.14 17.60
C LEU A 43 -17.43 -0.56 16.16
N SER A 44 -16.70 -1.56 15.65
CA SER A 44 -16.92 -2.13 14.32
C SER A 44 -18.22 -2.94 14.20
N ILE A 45 -18.81 -3.38 15.31
CA ILE A 45 -20.11 -4.07 15.39
C ILE A 45 -21.23 -3.09 15.73
N GLU A 46 -21.00 -2.15 16.64
CA GLU A 46 -21.99 -1.14 17.06
C GLU A 46 -22.31 -0.12 15.97
N LYS A 47 -21.29 0.34 15.23
CA LYS A 47 -21.41 1.49 14.32
C LYS A 47 -21.11 1.08 12.88
N VAL A 48 -22.12 1.15 12.01
CA VAL A 48 -22.02 0.78 10.59
C VAL A 48 -20.93 1.57 9.85
N HIS A 49 -20.81 2.87 10.17
CA HIS A 49 -19.85 3.77 9.53
C HIS A 49 -18.57 4.01 10.35
N PHE A 50 -18.25 3.15 11.33
CA PHE A 50 -16.98 3.27 12.05
C PHE A 50 -15.79 3.00 11.12
N ARG A 51 -14.73 3.78 11.31
CA ARG A 51 -13.50 3.76 10.51
C ARG A 51 -12.33 3.75 11.49
N LEU A 52 -11.41 2.81 11.32
CA LEU A 52 -10.19 2.77 12.13
C LEU A 52 -9.23 3.84 11.60
N SER A 53 -8.87 4.81 12.44
CA SER A 53 -8.05 5.96 12.02
C SER A 53 -6.61 5.55 11.67
N ALA A 54 -6.03 6.22 10.67
CA ALA A 54 -4.65 6.03 10.25
C ALA A 54 -3.65 6.25 11.40
N ALA A 55 -3.87 7.24 12.26
CA ALA A 55 -3.03 7.48 13.44
C ALA A 55 -3.05 6.33 14.46
N ILE A 56 -4.17 5.62 14.60
CA ILE A 56 -4.23 4.40 15.43
C ILE A 56 -3.46 3.26 14.76
N VAL A 57 -3.69 3.04 13.46
CA VAL A 57 -3.02 1.98 12.68
C VAL A 57 -1.51 2.14 12.70
N GLU A 58 -1.00 3.37 12.58
CA GLU A 58 0.45 3.65 12.58
C GLU A 58 1.12 3.22 13.88
N HIS A 59 0.52 3.52 15.04
CA HIS A 59 1.06 3.10 16.33
C HIS A 59 0.91 1.59 16.56
N LEU A 60 -0.18 0.97 16.07
CA LEU A 60 -0.36 -0.48 16.13
C LEU A 60 0.70 -1.27 15.37
N LYS A 61 1.32 -0.71 14.33
CA LYS A 61 2.47 -1.34 13.65
C LYS A 61 3.60 -1.66 14.63
N GLY A 62 3.98 -0.65 15.43
CA GLY A 62 5.07 -0.75 16.40
C GLY A 62 4.77 -1.75 17.52
N GLU A 63 3.53 -1.79 17.99
CA GLU A 63 3.06 -2.79 18.95
C GLU A 63 3.13 -4.21 18.36
N PHE A 64 2.56 -4.42 17.16
CA PHE A 64 2.50 -5.74 16.51
C PHE A 64 3.89 -6.30 16.16
N ALA A 65 4.84 -5.45 15.76
CA ALA A 65 6.22 -5.84 15.49
C ALA A 65 6.90 -6.52 16.69
N LEU A 66 6.52 -6.15 17.92
CA LEU A 66 7.09 -6.66 19.18
C LEU A 66 6.41 -7.95 19.70
N LEU A 67 5.31 -8.41 19.09
CA LEU A 67 4.53 -9.54 19.61
C LEU A 67 5.08 -10.91 19.20
N GLY A 68 4.99 -11.88 20.12
CA GLY A 68 5.25 -13.29 19.84
C GLY A 68 4.26 -13.90 18.85
N GLU A 69 4.68 -14.92 18.09
CA GLU A 69 3.86 -15.53 17.02
C GLU A 69 2.47 -15.94 17.51
N ASN A 70 2.37 -16.65 18.64
CA ASN A 70 1.10 -17.14 19.18
C ASN A 70 0.07 -16.02 19.44
N THR A 71 0.52 -14.86 19.92
CA THR A 71 -0.36 -13.70 20.18
C THR A 71 -0.89 -13.11 18.89
N VAL A 72 -0.01 -12.86 17.92
CA VAL A 72 -0.39 -12.33 16.60
C VAL A 72 -1.32 -13.30 15.86
N LEU A 73 -1.00 -14.59 15.90
CA LEU A 73 -1.81 -15.66 15.30
C LEU A 73 -3.21 -15.72 15.94
N GLY A 74 -3.32 -15.58 17.26
CA GLY A 74 -4.59 -15.53 17.98
C GLY A 74 -5.46 -14.34 17.57
N TYR A 75 -4.87 -13.13 17.49
CA TYR A 75 -5.58 -11.94 17.01
C TYR A 75 -6.06 -12.11 15.56
N VAL A 76 -5.18 -12.52 14.65
CA VAL A 76 -5.52 -12.71 13.22
C VAL A 76 -6.59 -13.78 13.03
N GLN A 77 -6.51 -14.91 13.75
CA GLN A 77 -7.57 -15.93 13.71
C GLN A 77 -8.91 -15.39 14.21
N SER A 78 -8.91 -14.56 15.25
CA SER A 78 -10.12 -13.93 15.80
C SER A 78 -10.75 -12.93 14.82
N TRP A 79 -9.94 -12.10 14.15
CA TRP A 79 -10.41 -11.17 13.12
C TRP A 79 -10.92 -11.87 11.86
N ILE A 80 -10.27 -12.97 11.44
CA ILE A 80 -10.74 -13.79 10.32
C ILE A 80 -12.08 -14.48 10.66
N ALA A 81 -12.22 -15.04 11.86
CA ALA A 81 -13.49 -15.61 12.31
C ALA A 81 -14.60 -14.54 12.42
N ALA A 82 -14.27 -13.34 12.87
CA ALA A 82 -15.19 -12.21 12.93
C ALA A 82 -15.67 -11.77 11.52
N LEU A 83 -14.76 -11.70 10.54
CA LEU A 83 -15.10 -11.36 9.15
C LEU A 83 -16.08 -12.38 8.56
N ARG A 84 -15.83 -13.69 8.74
CA ARG A 84 -16.72 -14.76 8.25
C ARG A 84 -18.08 -14.82 8.93
N SER A 85 -18.13 -14.56 10.24
CA SER A 85 -19.37 -14.65 11.03
C SER A 85 -20.30 -13.46 10.84
N SER A 86 -19.80 -12.33 10.32
CA SER A 86 -20.54 -11.08 10.20
C SER A 86 -21.29 -10.96 8.87
N LYS A 87 -22.59 -10.66 8.93
CA LYS A 87 -23.41 -10.31 7.75
C LYS A 87 -23.02 -9.00 7.05
N ARG A 88 -22.05 -8.26 7.60
CA ARG A 88 -21.50 -7.02 7.03
C ARG A 88 -19.99 -7.02 7.18
N TRP A 89 -19.25 -6.56 6.17
CA TRP A 89 -17.80 -6.65 6.20
C TRP A 89 -17.18 -5.70 7.24
N LEU A 90 -16.45 -6.26 8.22
CA LEU A 90 -15.87 -5.51 9.33
C LEU A 90 -14.56 -4.84 8.89
N LYS A 91 -14.66 -3.67 8.26
CA LYS A 91 -13.53 -2.93 7.63
C LYS A 91 -12.28 -2.86 8.51
N SER A 92 -12.45 -2.52 9.79
CA SER A 92 -11.38 -2.46 10.79
C SER A 92 -10.63 -3.78 10.94
N CYS A 93 -11.30 -4.94 10.87
CA CYS A 93 -10.67 -6.25 10.97
C CYS A 93 -9.76 -6.54 9.77
N CYS A 94 -10.15 -6.13 8.55
CA CYS A 94 -9.26 -6.21 7.38
C CYS A 94 -8.06 -5.28 7.51
N VAL A 95 -8.27 -4.04 7.98
CA VAL A 95 -7.19 -3.06 8.22
C VAL A 95 -6.22 -3.55 9.32
N LEU A 96 -6.72 -4.27 10.34
CA LEU A 96 -5.87 -4.88 11.37
C LEU A 96 -5.06 -6.08 10.84
N VAL A 97 -5.64 -6.91 9.97
CA VAL A 97 -4.90 -7.99 9.28
C VAL A 97 -3.82 -7.42 8.36
N ASP A 98 -4.14 -6.40 7.56
CA ASP A 98 -3.16 -5.66 6.73
C ASP A 98 -2.04 -5.03 7.58
N CYS A 99 -2.40 -4.38 8.69
CA CYS A 99 -1.44 -3.80 9.62
C CYS A 99 -0.49 -4.87 10.19
N VAL A 100 -0.99 -6.03 10.62
CA VAL A 100 -0.15 -7.15 11.05
C VAL A 100 0.77 -7.61 9.92
N VAL A 101 0.22 -7.93 8.73
CA VAL A 101 0.98 -8.45 7.59
C VAL A 101 2.16 -7.55 7.23
N ARG A 102 1.99 -6.23 7.27
CA ARG A 102 3.02 -5.25 6.90
C ARG A 102 3.93 -4.80 8.06
N SER A 103 3.72 -5.31 9.28
CA SER A 103 4.48 -4.88 10.48
C SER A 103 5.23 -6.00 11.20
N VAL A 104 4.90 -7.27 10.92
CA VAL A 104 5.57 -8.42 11.55
C VAL A 104 6.56 -9.08 10.60
N ASN A 105 7.67 -9.59 11.14
CA ASN A 105 8.55 -10.48 10.38
C ASN A 105 7.83 -11.82 10.13
N LEU A 106 7.27 -11.99 8.93
CA LEU A 106 6.54 -13.21 8.54
C LEU A 106 7.44 -14.44 8.37
N LEU A 107 8.72 -14.27 8.03
CA LEU A 107 9.71 -15.36 7.97
C LEU A 107 9.89 -16.02 9.34
N GLN A 108 9.89 -15.21 10.40
CA GLN A 108 9.95 -15.65 11.80
C GLN A 108 8.58 -16.05 12.38
N LYS A 109 7.51 -16.04 11.57
CA LYS A 109 6.13 -16.36 11.97
C LYS A 109 5.46 -17.27 10.94
N SER A 110 6.12 -18.39 10.63
CA SER A 110 5.70 -19.32 9.57
C SER A 110 4.28 -19.88 9.76
N ARG A 111 3.81 -20.08 11.00
CA ARG A 111 2.41 -20.54 11.25
C ARG A 111 1.38 -19.46 10.94
N LEU A 112 1.76 -18.18 11.06
CA LEU A 112 0.95 -17.05 10.59
C LEU A 112 1.00 -16.95 9.05
N LYS A 113 2.18 -17.06 8.44
CA LYS A 113 2.37 -17.06 6.98
C LYS A 113 1.49 -18.12 6.29
N GLU A 114 1.60 -19.38 6.71
CA GLU A 114 0.80 -20.46 6.13
C GLU A 114 -0.70 -20.32 6.41
N LYS A 115 -1.10 -19.81 7.58
CA LYS A 115 -2.51 -19.51 7.86
C LYS A 115 -3.05 -18.44 6.91
N LEU A 116 -2.28 -17.39 6.62
CA LEU A 116 -2.66 -16.35 5.67
C LEU A 116 -2.72 -16.86 4.22
N LYS A 117 -1.77 -17.73 3.81
CA LYS A 117 -1.76 -18.36 2.47
C LYS A 117 -3.00 -19.21 2.18
N VAL A 118 -3.61 -19.80 3.21
CA VAL A 118 -4.87 -20.55 3.10
C VAL A 118 -6.10 -19.63 3.19
N GLU A 119 -6.11 -18.69 4.13
CA GLU A 119 -7.33 -17.95 4.49
C GLU A 119 -7.61 -16.72 3.62
N LEU A 120 -6.57 -15.99 3.17
CA LEU A 120 -6.77 -14.74 2.43
C LEU A 120 -7.47 -14.93 1.07
N PRO A 121 -7.14 -15.94 0.23
CA PRO A 121 -7.84 -16.14 -1.04
C PRO A 121 -9.33 -16.44 -0.88
N ALA A 122 -9.69 -17.20 0.17
CA ALA A 122 -11.08 -17.49 0.51
C ALA A 122 -11.81 -16.20 0.95
N LEU A 123 -11.22 -15.43 1.88
CA LEU A 123 -11.79 -14.15 2.32
C LEU A 123 -11.93 -13.12 1.20
N HIS A 124 -11.03 -13.14 0.21
CA HIS A 124 -11.13 -12.32 -0.99
C HIS A 124 -12.35 -12.71 -1.85
N ALA A 125 -12.55 -14.00 -2.11
CA ALA A 125 -13.72 -14.50 -2.83
C ALA A 125 -15.03 -14.22 -2.07
N GLU A 126 -15.04 -14.42 -0.74
CA GLU A 126 -16.15 -14.06 0.14
C GLU A 126 -16.47 -12.55 0.06
N ALA A 127 -15.46 -11.67 0.14
CA ALA A 127 -15.63 -10.22 0.04
C ALA A 127 -16.21 -9.79 -1.31
N LEU A 128 -15.76 -10.38 -2.43
CA LEU A 128 -16.32 -10.12 -3.76
C LEU A 128 -17.77 -10.60 -3.89
N SER A 129 -18.10 -11.78 -3.33
CA SER A 129 -19.47 -12.31 -3.34
C SER A 129 -20.47 -11.40 -2.61
N LEU A 130 -19.97 -10.57 -1.68
CA LEU A 130 -20.73 -9.58 -0.91
C LEU A 130 -20.60 -8.16 -1.47
N GLY A 131 -20.00 -7.97 -2.65
CA GLY A 131 -19.79 -6.65 -3.28
C GLY A 131 -18.80 -5.74 -2.54
N SER A 132 -17.99 -6.27 -1.62
CA SER A 132 -17.08 -5.50 -0.77
C SER A 132 -15.72 -5.27 -1.44
N PHE A 133 -15.72 -4.65 -2.62
CA PHE A 133 -14.55 -4.51 -3.50
C PHE A 133 -13.32 -3.87 -2.80
N GLY A 134 -13.51 -2.82 -2.00
CA GLY A 134 -12.41 -2.20 -1.23
C GLY A 134 -11.76 -3.13 -0.20
N ALA A 135 -12.51 -4.13 0.28
CA ALA A 135 -11.99 -5.17 1.15
C ALA A 135 -11.27 -6.28 0.37
N ALA A 136 -11.85 -6.72 -0.76
CA ALA A 136 -11.20 -7.67 -1.65
C ALA A 136 -9.83 -7.16 -2.11
N ILE A 137 -9.75 -5.89 -2.54
CA ILE A 137 -8.50 -5.21 -2.91
C ILE A 137 -7.50 -5.20 -1.75
N LEU A 138 -7.94 -4.89 -0.53
CA LEU A 138 -7.07 -4.88 0.65
C LEU A 138 -6.54 -6.30 0.97
N ILE A 139 -7.39 -7.32 0.88
CA ILE A 139 -7.04 -8.73 1.11
C ILE A 139 -6.05 -9.22 0.04
N SER A 140 -6.21 -8.83 -1.23
CA SER A 140 -5.25 -9.14 -2.30
C SER A 140 -3.88 -8.49 -2.05
N ARG A 141 -3.85 -7.24 -1.54
CA ARG A 141 -2.59 -6.59 -1.13
C ARG A 141 -1.93 -7.29 0.06
N CYS A 142 -2.71 -7.70 1.07
CA CYS A 142 -2.20 -8.52 2.16
C CYS A 142 -1.56 -9.81 1.64
N PHE A 143 -2.25 -10.50 0.73
CA PHE A 143 -1.79 -11.78 0.20
C PHE A 143 -0.56 -11.63 -0.71
N PHE A 144 -0.51 -10.57 -1.53
CA PHE A 144 0.69 -10.18 -2.26
C PHE A 144 1.89 -10.03 -1.33
N HIS A 145 1.76 -9.27 -0.23
CA HIS A 145 2.86 -9.12 0.74
C HIS A 145 3.28 -10.45 1.40
N VAL A 146 2.34 -11.37 1.64
CA VAL A 146 2.63 -12.71 2.17
C VAL A 146 3.44 -13.56 1.18
N LEU A 147 3.10 -13.54 -0.11
CA LEU A 147 3.86 -14.26 -1.16
C LEU A 147 5.20 -13.57 -1.48
N ALA A 148 5.24 -12.24 -1.47
CA ALA A 148 6.43 -11.43 -1.74
C ALA A 148 7.56 -11.70 -0.74
N VAL A 149 7.22 -11.83 0.55
CA VAL A 149 8.20 -12.15 1.61
C VAL A 149 8.77 -13.56 1.42
N GLU A 150 7.96 -14.53 0.99
CA GLU A 150 8.43 -15.88 0.67
C GLU A 150 9.39 -15.85 -0.53
N ALA A 151 8.96 -15.26 -1.66
CA ALA A 151 9.74 -15.14 -2.89
C ALA A 151 11.09 -14.43 -2.71
N SER A 152 11.17 -13.45 -1.80
CA SER A 152 12.35 -12.58 -1.67
C SER A 152 13.43 -13.07 -0.69
N TYR A 153 13.09 -13.98 0.24
CA TYR A 153 13.95 -14.28 1.39
C TYR A 153 14.06 -15.76 1.80
N GLU A 154 13.22 -16.66 1.29
CA GLU A 154 13.36 -18.10 1.56
C GLU A 154 14.20 -18.76 0.45
N HIS A 155 15.09 -19.69 0.82
CA HIS A 155 16.11 -20.23 -0.10
C HIS A 155 15.61 -21.38 -1.00
N ASP A 156 14.56 -22.10 -0.58
CA ASP A 156 14.03 -23.30 -1.23
C ASP A 156 12.55 -23.11 -1.66
N VAL A 157 12.25 -22.00 -2.35
CA VAL A 157 10.88 -21.61 -2.72
C VAL A 157 10.41 -22.31 -4.01
N ASP A 158 9.28 -23.02 -3.96
CA ASP A 158 8.55 -23.37 -5.18
C ASP A 158 7.82 -22.12 -5.71
N PHE A 159 8.48 -21.38 -6.61
CA PHE A 159 7.91 -20.21 -7.27
C PHE A 159 6.61 -20.53 -8.02
N GLY A 160 6.48 -21.74 -8.58
CA GLY A 160 5.24 -22.20 -9.19
C GLY A 160 4.13 -22.44 -8.14
N CYS A 161 4.47 -22.72 -6.87
CA CYS A 161 3.49 -22.75 -5.79
C CYS A 161 3.01 -21.34 -5.42
N LEU A 162 3.89 -20.33 -5.49
CA LEU A 162 3.50 -18.93 -5.27
C LEU A 162 2.57 -18.43 -6.39
N GLU A 163 2.89 -18.74 -7.65
CA GLU A 163 2.03 -18.52 -8.82
C GLU A 163 0.65 -19.18 -8.64
N ARG A 164 0.60 -20.51 -8.43
CA ARG A 164 -0.64 -21.27 -8.14
C ARG A 164 -1.37 -20.87 -6.85
N CYS A 165 -0.72 -20.11 -5.98
CA CYS A 165 -1.34 -19.48 -4.82
C CYS A 165 -2.02 -18.17 -5.21
N TRP A 166 -1.35 -17.34 -6.01
CA TRP A 166 -1.87 -16.06 -6.52
C TRP A 166 -3.01 -16.24 -7.52
N ASP A 167 -2.98 -17.28 -8.36
CA ASP A 167 -4.04 -17.60 -9.33
C ASP A 167 -5.45 -17.65 -8.70
N ARG A 168 -5.55 -18.05 -7.43
CA ARG A 168 -6.81 -18.10 -6.66
C ARG A 168 -7.47 -16.73 -6.45
N ILE A 169 -6.71 -15.65 -6.61
CA ILE A 169 -7.22 -14.27 -6.69
C ILE A 169 -7.71 -13.99 -8.11
N LEU A 170 -6.95 -14.42 -9.12
CA LEU A 170 -7.19 -14.17 -10.54
C LEU A 170 -8.27 -15.07 -11.17
N ASP A 171 -8.73 -16.12 -10.50
CA ASP A 171 -9.91 -16.91 -10.87
C ASP A 171 -11.15 -16.02 -11.10
N ASN A 172 -11.30 -14.94 -10.30
CA ASN A 172 -12.43 -14.04 -10.38
C ASN A 172 -12.24 -12.93 -11.43
N GLU A 173 -13.24 -12.72 -12.28
CA GLU A 173 -13.21 -11.71 -13.36
C GLU A 173 -13.06 -10.27 -12.84
N ALA A 174 -13.67 -9.93 -11.70
CA ALA A 174 -13.53 -8.59 -11.10
C ALA A 174 -12.08 -8.32 -10.65
N SER A 175 -11.37 -9.37 -10.22
CA SER A 175 -9.96 -9.29 -9.82
C SER A 175 -9.04 -9.14 -11.02
N ARG A 176 -9.37 -9.75 -12.16
CA ARG A 176 -8.65 -9.54 -13.44
C ARG A 176 -8.87 -8.15 -14.05
N LYS A 177 -9.83 -7.37 -13.55
CA LYS A 177 -10.09 -5.98 -13.96
C LYS A 177 -9.54 -4.94 -12.98
N SER A 178 -9.50 -5.26 -11.68
CA SER A 178 -9.07 -4.31 -10.65
C SER A 178 -7.61 -3.85 -10.84
N PRO A 179 -7.34 -2.55 -11.05
CA PRO A 179 -5.98 -2.04 -11.26
C PRO A 179 -5.01 -2.35 -10.12
N THR A 180 -5.52 -2.47 -8.88
CA THR A 180 -4.68 -2.79 -7.72
C THR A 180 -4.28 -4.27 -7.67
N VAL A 181 -5.16 -5.17 -8.11
CA VAL A 181 -4.83 -6.60 -8.22
C VAL A 181 -3.88 -6.82 -9.38
N LEU A 182 -4.12 -6.19 -10.53
CA LEU A 182 -3.21 -6.24 -11.69
C LEU A 182 -1.82 -5.70 -11.35
N LEU A 183 -1.71 -4.60 -10.58
CA LEU A 183 -0.43 -4.10 -10.08
C LEU A 183 0.25 -5.09 -9.12
N CYS A 184 -0.49 -5.78 -8.25
CA CYS A 184 0.06 -6.87 -7.43
C CYS A 184 0.56 -8.04 -8.31
N SER A 185 -0.18 -8.43 -9.35
CA SER A 185 0.21 -9.48 -10.29
C SER A 185 1.48 -9.12 -11.06
N PHE A 186 1.59 -7.89 -11.55
CA PHE A 186 2.80 -7.38 -12.20
C PHE A 186 4.01 -7.47 -11.26
N LEU A 187 3.87 -6.96 -10.02
CA LEU A 187 4.96 -6.97 -9.04
C LEU A 187 5.37 -8.40 -8.65
N LEU A 188 4.41 -9.33 -8.54
CA LEU A 188 4.70 -10.73 -8.29
C LEU A 188 5.42 -11.38 -9.48
N ALA A 189 4.94 -11.18 -10.71
CA ALA A 189 5.61 -11.64 -11.92
C ALA A 189 7.05 -11.13 -12.00
N THR A 190 7.30 -9.85 -11.73
CA THR A 190 8.65 -9.27 -11.66
C THR A 190 9.53 -9.98 -10.63
N MET A 191 9.04 -10.23 -9.41
CA MET A 191 9.82 -10.96 -8.38
C MET A 191 10.10 -12.42 -8.77
N LEU A 192 9.18 -13.07 -9.48
CA LEU A 192 9.32 -14.45 -9.97
C LEU A 192 10.11 -14.55 -11.29
N SER A 193 10.62 -13.42 -11.83
CA SER A 193 11.29 -13.33 -13.14
C SER A 193 10.43 -13.81 -14.32
N LEU A 194 9.12 -13.59 -14.22
CA LEU A 194 8.11 -13.86 -15.25
C LEU A 194 7.74 -12.57 -16.01
N ASP A 195 7.22 -12.71 -17.24
CA ASP A 195 6.74 -11.56 -18.00
C ASP A 195 5.43 -11.01 -17.42
N GLY A 196 5.52 -9.84 -16.76
CA GLY A 196 4.38 -9.12 -16.21
C GLY A 196 3.67 -8.17 -17.19
N ASN A 197 4.17 -7.97 -18.42
CA ASN A 197 3.74 -6.86 -19.28
C ASN A 197 2.22 -6.82 -19.51
N ALA A 198 1.58 -7.96 -19.79
CA ALA A 198 0.13 -8.03 -20.00
C ALA A 198 -0.69 -7.53 -18.79
N HIS A 199 -0.18 -7.68 -17.56
CA HIS A 199 -0.82 -7.09 -16.37
C HIS A 199 -0.67 -5.57 -16.34
N MET A 200 0.48 -5.04 -16.76
CA MET A 200 0.73 -3.60 -16.80
C MET A 200 -0.01 -2.89 -17.94
N GLU A 201 -0.14 -3.56 -19.09
CA GLU A 201 -1.00 -3.13 -20.19
C GLU A 201 -2.45 -3.02 -19.68
N ALA A 202 -2.97 -4.06 -19.02
CA ALA A 202 -4.30 -4.02 -18.41
C ALA A 202 -4.46 -2.95 -17.31
N VAL A 203 -3.41 -2.60 -16.54
CA VAL A 203 -3.46 -1.44 -15.62
C VAL A 203 -3.64 -0.13 -16.41
N VAL A 204 -2.90 0.04 -17.51
CA VAL A 204 -2.88 1.28 -18.31
C VAL A 204 -4.11 1.42 -19.21
N GLU A 205 -4.68 0.33 -19.73
CA GLU A 205 -5.98 0.33 -20.41
C GLU A 205 -7.11 0.78 -19.49
N ASN A 206 -6.97 0.59 -18.18
CA ASN A 206 -7.89 1.07 -17.15
C ASN A 206 -7.43 2.41 -16.51
N GLU A 207 -6.67 3.27 -17.23
CA GLU A 207 -6.31 4.65 -16.78
C GLU A 207 -7.55 5.42 -16.30
N GLU A 208 -8.72 5.22 -16.92
CA GLU A 208 -9.97 5.86 -16.49
C GLU A 208 -10.43 5.40 -15.09
N GLU A 209 -10.47 4.10 -14.77
CA GLU A 209 -10.84 3.62 -13.43
C GLU A 209 -9.84 4.08 -12.35
N ILE A 210 -8.57 4.22 -12.73
CA ILE A 210 -7.51 4.78 -11.87
C ILE A 210 -7.72 6.27 -11.59
N CYS A 211 -8.27 7.04 -12.55
CA CYS A 211 -8.34 8.49 -12.49
C CYS A 211 -9.71 9.06 -12.09
N THR A 212 -10.81 8.60 -12.72
CA THR A 212 -12.09 9.35 -12.76
C THR A 212 -13.14 8.92 -11.73
N CYS A 213 -12.87 7.90 -10.89
CA CYS A 213 -13.80 7.52 -9.83
C CYS A 213 -14.08 8.67 -8.86
N GLU A 214 -15.29 9.24 -8.96
CA GLU A 214 -15.83 10.16 -7.95
C GLU A 214 -15.82 9.52 -6.56
N MET A 215 -15.34 10.26 -5.57
CA MET A 215 -15.17 9.76 -4.21
C MET A 215 -16.51 9.71 -3.47
N THR A 216 -17.24 8.61 -3.60
CA THR A 216 -18.44 8.33 -2.79
C THR A 216 -18.09 8.32 -1.29
N GLU A 217 -19.06 8.58 -0.40
CA GLU A 217 -18.82 8.77 1.04
C GLU A 217 -17.96 7.68 1.69
N ASP A 218 -18.11 6.44 1.20
CA ASP A 218 -17.42 5.26 1.71
C ASP A 218 -15.97 5.14 1.24
N GLN A 219 -15.62 5.83 0.15
CA GLN A 219 -14.23 6.06 -0.29
C GLN A 219 -13.52 7.15 0.52
N HIS A 220 -14.21 7.96 1.33
CA HIS A 220 -13.52 8.84 2.30
C HIS A 220 -12.88 8.05 3.47
N HIS A 221 -12.93 6.71 3.49
CA HIS A 221 -12.09 5.92 4.39
C HIS A 221 -10.69 5.76 3.77
N THR A 222 -9.73 6.58 4.21
CA THR A 222 -8.36 6.69 3.69
C THR A 222 -7.67 5.35 3.42
N LEU A 223 -7.80 4.39 4.36
CA LEU A 223 -7.16 3.07 4.29
C LEU A 223 -7.92 2.03 3.44
N PHE A 224 -9.17 2.28 3.08
CA PHE A 224 -10.07 1.32 2.43
C PHE A 224 -10.46 1.74 0.99
N CYS A 225 -10.26 3.02 0.65
CA CYS A 225 -10.47 3.60 -0.68
C CYS A 225 -9.64 2.92 -1.77
N PRO A 226 -10.23 2.36 -2.85
CA PRO A 226 -9.50 1.75 -3.95
C PRO A 226 -8.43 2.66 -4.58
N LYS A 227 -8.75 3.93 -4.90
CA LYS A 227 -7.81 4.91 -5.47
C LYS A 227 -6.59 5.12 -4.55
N MET A 228 -6.80 5.31 -3.25
CA MET A 228 -5.70 5.37 -2.25
C MET A 228 -4.88 4.06 -2.19
N GLN A 229 -5.53 2.91 -2.21
CA GLN A 229 -4.84 1.61 -2.11
C GLN A 229 -3.96 1.33 -3.34
N PHE A 230 -4.43 1.68 -4.54
CA PHE A 230 -3.64 1.64 -5.78
C PHE A 230 -2.41 2.55 -5.69
N PHE A 231 -2.61 3.85 -5.47
CA PHE A 231 -1.49 4.81 -5.48
C PHE A 231 -0.51 4.60 -4.33
N SER A 232 -0.97 4.13 -3.16
CA SER A 232 -0.07 3.74 -2.06
C SER A 232 0.78 2.51 -2.41
N LEU A 233 0.24 1.56 -3.17
CA LEU A 233 1.00 0.38 -3.65
C LEU A 233 2.00 0.80 -4.75
N LEU A 234 1.57 1.64 -5.70
CA LEU A 234 2.42 2.16 -6.78
C LEU A 234 3.60 2.97 -6.21
N LEU A 235 3.34 3.91 -5.30
CA LEU A 235 4.38 4.72 -4.66
C LEU A 235 5.37 3.87 -3.86
N ALA A 236 4.90 2.86 -3.12
CA ALA A 236 5.75 1.96 -2.34
C ALA A 236 6.64 1.04 -3.20
N ASN A 237 6.30 0.80 -4.47
CA ASN A 237 7.04 -0.08 -5.38
C ASN A 237 7.56 0.67 -6.62
N ILE A 238 7.65 2.00 -6.55
CA ILE A 238 7.81 2.89 -7.70
C ILE A 238 9.05 2.59 -8.56
N ARG A 239 10.15 2.15 -7.93
CA ARG A 239 11.38 1.74 -8.63
C ARG A 239 11.17 0.42 -9.39
N THR A 240 10.59 -0.59 -8.74
CA THR A 240 10.31 -1.90 -9.34
C THR A 240 9.38 -1.77 -10.53
N VAL A 241 8.37 -0.90 -10.45
CA VAL A 241 7.45 -0.61 -11.56
C VAL A 241 8.20 0.02 -12.74
N PHE A 242 8.83 1.18 -12.56
CA PHE A 242 9.46 1.90 -13.69
C PHE A 242 10.77 1.27 -14.21
N ALA A 243 11.35 0.30 -13.50
CA ALA A 243 12.46 -0.49 -14.01
C ALA A 243 12.00 -1.66 -14.93
N ASN A 244 10.73 -2.06 -14.88
CA ASN A 244 10.22 -3.26 -15.56
C ASN A 244 8.99 -3.01 -16.45
N CYS A 245 8.49 -1.77 -16.55
CA CYS A 245 7.42 -1.38 -17.47
C CYS A 245 7.94 -0.52 -18.62
N SER A 246 7.20 -0.46 -19.72
CA SER A 246 7.61 0.31 -20.91
C SER A 246 7.50 1.82 -20.69
N SER A 247 8.20 2.61 -21.52
CA SER A 247 8.21 4.07 -21.43
C SER A 247 6.82 4.70 -21.60
N SER A 248 5.92 4.09 -22.37
CA SER A 248 4.54 4.55 -22.53
C SER A 248 3.71 4.28 -21.27
N GLN A 249 3.80 3.07 -20.71
CA GLN A 249 3.16 2.70 -19.43
C GLN A 249 3.67 3.60 -18.29
N SER A 250 4.98 3.87 -18.26
CA SER A 250 5.62 4.76 -17.29
C SER A 250 5.02 6.17 -17.28
N VAL A 251 4.84 6.78 -18.45
CA VAL A 251 4.29 8.14 -18.58
C VAL A 251 2.83 8.22 -18.12
N VAL A 252 2.01 7.20 -18.40
CA VAL A 252 0.61 7.14 -17.94
C VAL A 252 0.54 7.05 -16.41
N LEU A 253 1.25 6.08 -15.81
CA LEU A 253 1.26 5.91 -14.36
C LEU A 253 1.80 7.15 -13.62
N MET A 254 2.86 7.79 -14.14
CA MET A 254 3.37 9.03 -13.57
C MET A 254 2.36 10.18 -13.63
N ARG A 255 1.63 10.34 -14.75
CA ARG A 255 0.56 11.35 -14.87
C ARG A 255 -0.54 11.10 -13.85
N ALA A 256 -1.04 9.87 -13.76
CA ALA A 256 -2.10 9.49 -12.84
C ALA A 256 -1.68 9.72 -11.36
N LEU A 257 -0.43 9.36 -11.02
CA LEU A 257 0.17 9.55 -9.70
C LEU A 257 0.27 11.05 -9.32
N VAL A 258 0.78 11.89 -10.23
CA VAL A 258 0.89 13.34 -10.00
C VAL A 258 -0.49 13.97 -9.83
N ASN A 259 -1.43 13.68 -10.74
CA ASN A 259 -2.79 14.22 -10.67
C ASN A 259 -3.45 13.90 -9.31
N PHE A 260 -3.38 12.64 -8.86
CA PHE A 260 -4.00 12.20 -7.62
C PHE A 260 -3.49 12.90 -6.35
N TYR A 261 -2.18 13.15 -6.26
CA TYR A 261 -1.60 13.83 -5.10
C TYR A 261 -1.76 15.37 -5.18
N SER A 262 -1.83 15.95 -6.38
CA SER A 262 -2.19 17.35 -6.60
C SER A 262 -3.67 17.63 -6.26
N GLU A 263 -4.61 16.80 -6.72
CA GLU A 263 -6.06 16.86 -6.41
C GLU A 263 -6.33 16.97 -4.90
N ARG A 264 -5.49 16.33 -4.09
CA ARG A 264 -5.63 16.23 -2.63
C ARG A 264 -4.97 17.37 -1.86
N GLY A 265 -4.34 18.34 -2.54
CA GLY A 265 -3.50 19.35 -1.90
C GLY A 265 -2.30 18.75 -1.16
N SER A 266 -1.92 17.52 -1.51
CA SER A 266 -0.96 16.69 -0.78
C SER A 266 0.15 16.20 -1.72
N LEU A 267 0.78 17.14 -2.44
CA LEU A 267 2.08 16.92 -3.08
C LEU A 267 3.13 16.73 -1.98
N PHE A 268 3.19 15.53 -1.40
CA PHE A 268 4.01 15.19 -0.23
C PHE A 268 5.50 15.52 -0.47
N PRO A 269 6.07 16.57 0.14
CA PRO A 269 7.48 16.88 -0.04
C PRO A 269 8.34 15.80 0.61
N ASP A 270 7.89 15.28 1.76
CA ASP A 270 8.66 14.38 2.61
C ASP A 270 8.70 12.94 2.08
N LEU A 271 7.56 12.40 1.62
CA LEU A 271 7.53 11.06 0.99
C LEU A 271 8.31 11.04 -0.33
N PHE A 272 8.19 12.09 -1.16
CA PHE A 272 8.96 12.19 -2.40
C PHE A 272 10.46 12.32 -2.09
N LYS A 273 10.84 13.14 -1.10
CA LYS A 273 12.23 13.22 -0.61
C LYS A 273 12.74 11.88 -0.09
N GLN A 274 11.95 11.13 0.68
CA GLN A 274 12.36 9.85 1.23
C GLN A 274 12.58 8.81 0.12
N SER A 275 11.65 8.70 -0.83
CA SER A 275 11.80 7.82 -2.01
C SER A 275 12.99 8.21 -2.91
N VAL A 276 13.34 9.50 -2.97
CA VAL A 276 14.54 10.03 -3.67
C VAL A 276 15.83 9.79 -2.86
N GLN A 277 15.81 9.88 -1.53
CA GLN A 277 16.96 9.62 -0.65
C GLN A 277 17.36 8.15 -0.68
N GLU A 278 16.40 7.23 -0.61
CA GLU A 278 16.62 5.79 -0.79
C GLU A 278 17.01 5.41 -2.23
N ALA A 279 16.74 6.27 -3.23
CA ALA A 279 17.27 6.09 -4.58
C ALA A 279 18.75 6.53 -4.68
N ARG A 280 19.20 7.44 -3.81
CA ARG A 280 20.61 7.87 -3.72
C ARG A 280 21.54 6.80 -3.09
N SER A 281 20.98 5.73 -2.53
CA SER A 281 21.73 4.67 -1.83
C SER A 281 21.88 3.36 -2.62
N ILE A 282 21.83 3.39 -3.96
CA ILE A 282 21.94 2.19 -4.83
C ILE A 282 22.94 2.43 -5.97
N GLU A 283 23.82 1.45 -6.21
CA GLU A 283 24.87 1.42 -7.25
C GLU A 283 24.39 0.88 -8.63
N PRO A 284 25.08 1.17 -9.77
CA PRO A 284 24.32 1.79 -10.86
C PRO A 284 24.68 1.34 -12.35
N LEU A 285 23.72 1.11 -13.26
CA LEU A 285 23.74 0.09 -14.38
C LEU A 285 23.28 0.47 -15.86
N LYS A 286 24.17 0.99 -16.75
CA LYS A 286 24.22 0.77 -18.25
C LYS A 286 22.98 1.07 -19.13
N VAL A 287 22.67 2.32 -19.51
CA VAL A 287 21.34 2.69 -20.19
C VAL A 287 21.80 3.81 -21.23
N THR A 288 21.28 3.80 -22.47
CA THR A 288 21.41 4.95 -23.41
C THR A 288 20.08 5.41 -24.06
N CYS A 289 19.56 6.56 -23.58
CA CYS A 289 18.53 7.41 -24.21
C CYS A 289 17.10 6.84 -24.45
N SER A 290 16.05 7.67 -24.46
CA SER A 290 16.03 9.15 -24.37
C SER A 290 15.65 9.70 -23.00
N PHE A 291 16.59 9.60 -22.04
CA PHE A 291 16.60 10.41 -20.81
C PHE A 291 16.46 11.91 -21.06
N VAL A 292 16.86 12.38 -22.25
CA VAL A 292 16.64 13.76 -22.72
C VAL A 292 15.14 14.08 -22.80
N ASP A 293 14.29 13.18 -23.29
CA ASP A 293 12.84 13.40 -23.37
C ASP A 293 12.19 13.38 -21.98
N PHE A 294 12.66 12.50 -21.08
CA PHE A 294 12.24 12.50 -19.68
C PHE A 294 12.67 13.79 -18.96
N GLY A 295 13.88 14.29 -19.22
CA GLY A 295 14.36 15.59 -18.73
C GLY A 295 13.58 16.78 -19.29
N ILE A 296 13.20 16.74 -20.57
CA ILE A 296 12.32 17.74 -21.21
C ILE A 296 10.90 17.68 -20.62
N TRP A 297 10.39 16.48 -20.31
CA TRP A 297 9.10 16.28 -19.67
C TRP A 297 9.09 16.81 -18.21
N LEU A 298 10.11 16.49 -17.43
CA LEU A 298 10.31 17.06 -16.08
C LEU A 298 10.48 18.59 -16.12
N SER A 299 11.20 19.12 -17.13
CA SER A 299 11.35 20.57 -17.35
C SER A 299 10.00 21.24 -17.70
N LYS A 300 9.15 20.60 -18.50
CA LYS A 300 7.78 21.09 -18.79
C LYS A 300 6.88 21.07 -17.55
N ILE A 301 6.93 20.02 -16.73
CA ILE A 301 6.22 19.97 -15.45
C ILE A 301 6.73 21.09 -14.53
N SER A 302 8.04 21.30 -14.43
CA SER A 302 8.62 22.40 -13.66
C SER A 302 8.22 23.78 -14.18
N ALA A 303 7.98 23.95 -15.49
CA ALA A 303 7.53 25.21 -16.05
C ALA A 303 6.04 25.47 -15.76
N MET A 304 5.18 24.44 -15.89
CA MET A 304 3.76 24.54 -15.55
C MET A 304 3.55 24.85 -14.07
N LEU A 305 4.29 24.18 -13.18
CA LEU A 305 4.28 24.48 -11.74
C LEU A 305 4.79 25.90 -11.42
N ALA A 306 5.62 26.50 -12.27
CA ALA A 306 6.13 27.86 -12.07
C ALA A 306 5.13 28.96 -12.48
N ASP A 307 4.25 28.70 -13.46
CA ASP A 307 3.18 29.65 -13.86
C ASP A 307 2.00 29.64 -12.88
N GLU A 308 1.67 28.50 -12.26
CA GLU A 308 0.65 28.44 -11.20
C GLU A 308 1.15 29.01 -9.86
N CYS A 309 2.41 28.76 -9.48
CA CYS A 309 3.02 29.25 -8.24
C CYS A 309 3.58 30.67 -8.35
N ASN A 310 2.69 31.67 -8.32
CA ASN A 310 3.07 33.09 -8.36
C ASN A 310 4.14 33.50 -7.33
N ASN A 311 5.36 33.77 -7.83
CA ASN A 311 6.52 34.44 -7.22
C ASN A 311 7.49 33.72 -6.25
N ASP A 312 7.21 32.53 -5.70
CA ASP A 312 8.18 31.86 -4.77
C ASP A 312 9.29 31.06 -5.51
N ARG A 313 10.25 31.80 -6.08
CA ARG A 313 11.34 31.26 -6.91
C ARG A 313 12.29 30.28 -6.20
N GLU A 314 12.48 30.38 -4.89
CA GLU A 314 13.39 29.48 -4.15
C GLU A 314 12.85 28.04 -4.02
N VAL A 315 11.53 27.89 -3.88
CA VAL A 315 10.87 26.57 -3.76
C VAL A 315 10.99 25.79 -5.08
N VAL A 316 10.77 26.47 -6.21
CA VAL A 316 10.96 25.89 -7.55
C VAL A 316 12.44 25.51 -7.76
N SER A 317 13.37 26.40 -7.40
CA SER A 317 14.82 26.17 -7.54
C SER A 317 15.31 24.92 -6.79
N SER A 318 14.87 24.72 -5.54
CA SER A 318 15.26 23.53 -4.76
C SER A 318 14.66 22.24 -5.33
N SER A 319 13.39 22.28 -5.77
CA SER A 319 12.69 21.13 -6.35
C SER A 319 13.31 20.69 -7.68
N VAL A 320 13.68 21.65 -8.55
CA VAL A 320 14.44 21.39 -9.78
C VAL A 320 15.81 20.80 -9.47
N SER A 321 16.50 21.31 -8.44
CA SER A 321 17.82 20.82 -8.04
C SER A 321 17.77 19.36 -7.55
N GLU A 322 16.75 18.98 -6.78
CA GLU A 322 16.56 17.60 -6.33
C GLU A 322 16.18 16.64 -7.48
N LEU A 323 15.43 17.14 -8.48
CA LEU A 323 15.14 16.44 -9.75
C LEU A 323 16.39 16.25 -10.62
N VAL A 324 17.25 17.26 -10.75
CA VAL A 324 18.52 17.15 -11.50
C VAL A 324 19.43 16.11 -10.86
N VAL A 325 19.50 16.06 -9.52
CA VAL A 325 20.21 14.98 -8.83
C VAL A 325 19.55 13.63 -9.09
N PHE A 326 18.22 13.54 -9.18
CA PHE A 326 17.54 12.29 -9.57
C PHE A 326 17.90 11.85 -11.00
N ILE A 327 17.99 12.78 -11.96
CA ILE A 327 18.49 12.51 -13.31
C ILE A 327 19.94 11.99 -13.24
N CYS A 328 20.84 12.61 -12.47
CA CYS A 328 22.21 12.14 -12.32
C CYS A 328 22.30 10.76 -11.64
N ILE A 329 21.46 10.45 -10.65
CA ILE A 329 21.37 9.09 -10.08
C ILE A 329 20.99 8.15 -11.19
N VAL A 330 19.84 8.33 -11.87
CA VAL A 330 19.36 7.34 -12.84
C VAL A 330 20.28 7.26 -14.06
N GLN A 331 20.95 8.34 -14.45
CA GLN A 331 21.99 8.34 -15.49
C GLN A 331 23.26 7.59 -15.08
N THR A 332 23.62 7.62 -13.79
CA THR A 332 24.64 6.71 -13.24
C THR A 332 24.07 5.30 -13.10
N VAL A 333 22.78 5.13 -12.77
CA VAL A 333 22.06 3.84 -12.77
C VAL A 333 21.78 3.35 -14.20
N HIS A 334 22.24 4.13 -15.17
CA HIS A 334 22.45 3.78 -16.55
C HIS A 334 23.95 3.93 -16.94
N ASN A 335 24.87 3.77 -15.97
CA ASN A 335 26.36 3.71 -15.93
C ASN A 335 27.10 2.36 -16.21
N SER A 336 26.73 1.24 -15.55
CA SER A 336 27.55 -0.02 -15.50
C SER A 336 26.94 -1.38 -15.96
N ALA A 337 25.86 -1.46 -16.75
CA ALA A 337 25.31 -2.73 -17.30
C ALA A 337 25.66 -3.04 -18.77
N GLU A 338 26.17 -2.05 -19.51
CA GLU A 338 26.76 -2.21 -20.85
C GLU A 338 28.29 -2.07 -20.70
N SER A 339 28.88 -2.83 -19.78
CA SER A 339 30.32 -2.89 -19.46
C SER A 339 30.64 -4.12 -18.63
#